data_AF-A0A9E6VQ31-F1
#
_entry.id   AF-A0A9E6VQ31-F1
#
_cell.length_a   1.000
_cell.length_b   1.000
_cell.length_c   1.000
_cell.angle_alpha   90.00
_cell.angle_beta   90.00
_cell.angle_gamma   90.00
#
_symmetry.space_group_name_H-M   'P 1'
#
loop_
_entity.id
_entity.type
_entity.pdbx_description
1 polymer ?
#
loop_
_entity_poly.entity_id
_entity_poly.type
_entity_poly.pdbx_seq_one_letter_code
_entity_poly.pdbx_strand_id
1 'polypeptide(L)'
;MSSRVFKYSALFLVFALLGYPLLYYAYKFGTPEFGGLDVYSYLKLYTNWDFAAVDAPFNQRLVSTYLTYLLHSTGLHYSTETAIAGLGLDPSVYFAALLVNFAAVVATCIVIFRIVERFVNATPLFAFTAGLIYLLGFGTIFFQVSALTDALSVLLLAGAFYFYLARSLWLLPVFLLAIFQREYIFIVFGGMAAFHWLFVKSERRYFLQVLLASMFCFAVYLVLRKTLFHTPRYDHQLSIGDFLGNLSIAVKYMKGYFSQTFLIQNLLLIYVILCLYKYFSKMPCNRQNLLLSLFLLGEIVVISFLSRLGNNTGRYFYMTAPIIIYFIAVEAWPLLQKKSNTN
;
A
#
# COMPACT_ATOMS: atom_id res chain seq x y z
N MET A 1 32.72 0.94 3.03
CA MET A 1 31.24 0.90 2.97
C MET A 1 30.71 1.75 4.12
N SER A 2 29.86 2.76 3.87
CA SER A 2 29.37 3.67 4.95
C SER A 2 28.58 2.89 6.01
N SER A 3 28.70 3.24 7.30
CA SER A 3 27.98 2.59 8.41
C SER A 3 26.46 2.56 8.20
N ARG A 4 25.92 3.55 7.47
CA ARG A 4 24.51 3.59 7.07
C ARG A 4 24.18 2.46 6.09
N VAL A 5 25.00 2.24 5.06
CA VAL A 5 24.75 1.18 4.08
C VAL A 5 24.72 -0.17 4.78
N PHE A 6 25.69 -0.45 5.65
CA PHE A 6 25.72 -1.67 6.44
C PHE A 6 24.45 -1.85 7.30
N LYS A 7 24.01 -0.81 8.02
CA LYS A 7 22.79 -0.83 8.83
C LYS A 7 21.56 -1.24 8.01
N TYR A 8 21.34 -0.62 6.86
CA TYR A 8 20.13 -0.89 6.06
C TYR A 8 20.21 -2.22 5.31
N SER A 9 21.40 -2.67 4.91
CA SER A 9 21.60 -4.03 4.39
C SER A 9 21.31 -5.08 5.47
N ALA A 10 21.78 -4.89 6.70
CA ALA A 10 21.47 -5.78 7.81
C ALA A 10 19.96 -5.81 8.12
N LEU A 11 19.29 -4.65 8.14
CA LEU A 11 17.83 -4.58 8.32
C LEU A 11 17.07 -5.31 7.21
N PHE A 12 17.51 -5.17 5.95
CA PHE A 12 16.93 -5.91 4.83
C PHE A 12 17.03 -7.41 5.05
N LEU A 13 18.22 -7.91 5.40
CA LEU A 13 18.44 -9.34 5.66
C LEU A 13 17.59 -9.84 6.82
N VAL A 14 17.51 -9.09 7.93
CA VAL A 14 16.70 -9.49 9.09
C VAL A 14 15.21 -9.55 8.75
N PHE A 15 14.64 -8.52 8.10
CA PHE A 15 13.23 -8.55 7.69
C PHE A 15 12.96 -9.64 6.65
N ALA A 16 13.89 -9.87 5.72
CA ALA A 16 13.78 -10.95 4.74
C ALA A 16 13.78 -12.32 5.42
N LEU A 17 14.66 -12.57 6.39
CA LEU A 17 14.69 -13.84 7.13
C LEU A 17 13.41 -14.05 7.95
N LEU A 18 12.90 -13.01 8.61
CA LEU A 18 11.65 -13.07 9.37
C LEU A 18 10.43 -13.30 8.47
N GLY A 19 10.41 -12.71 7.27
CA GLY A 19 9.33 -12.85 6.31
C GLY A 19 9.42 -14.09 5.42
N TYR A 20 10.58 -14.76 5.36
CA TYR A 20 10.82 -15.88 4.45
C TYR A 20 9.82 -17.03 4.59
N PRO A 21 9.39 -17.46 5.80
CA PRO A 21 8.37 -18.48 5.93
C PRO A 21 7.04 -18.11 5.23
N LEU A 22 6.67 -16.82 5.23
CA LEU A 22 5.46 -16.33 4.55
C LEU A 22 5.61 -16.43 3.03
N LEU A 23 6.77 -16.05 2.49
CA LEU A 23 7.07 -16.19 1.05
C LEU A 23 7.00 -17.66 0.63
N TYR A 24 7.67 -18.55 1.37
CA TYR A 24 7.69 -19.97 1.06
C TYR A 24 6.30 -20.57 1.12
N TYR A 25 5.52 -20.23 2.16
CA TYR A 25 4.13 -20.69 2.28
C TYR A 25 3.26 -20.21 1.12
N ALA A 26 3.33 -18.92 0.77
CA ALA A 26 2.57 -18.35 -0.34
C ALA A 26 2.95 -18.98 -1.69
N TYR A 27 4.23 -19.33 -1.89
CA TYR A 27 4.68 -20.00 -3.11
C TYR A 27 4.21 -21.46 -3.18
N LYS A 28 4.37 -22.21 -2.09
CA LYS A 28 4.09 -23.65 -2.08
C LYS A 28 2.59 -23.96 -2.06
N PHE A 29 1.83 -23.21 -1.26
CA PHE A 29 0.43 -23.53 -0.95
C PHE A 29 -0.57 -22.46 -1.42
N GLY A 30 -0.09 -21.29 -1.88
CA GLY A 30 -0.98 -20.23 -2.34
C GLY A 30 -1.72 -20.60 -3.64
N THR A 31 -2.95 -20.12 -3.76
CA THR A 31 -3.76 -20.22 -4.99
C THR A 31 -4.45 -18.87 -5.27
N PRO A 32 -4.47 -18.39 -6.53
CA PRO A 32 -5.13 -17.13 -6.90
C PRO A 32 -6.66 -17.23 -6.93
N GLU A 33 -7.23 -18.43 -6.84
CA GLU A 33 -8.69 -18.65 -6.94
C GLU A 33 -9.48 -17.94 -5.83
N PHE A 34 -8.87 -17.70 -4.68
CA PHE A 34 -9.50 -17.05 -3.54
C PHE A 34 -9.03 -15.60 -3.41
N GLY A 35 -9.69 -14.68 -4.11
CA GLY A 35 -9.47 -13.24 -3.97
C GLY A 35 -8.25 -12.68 -4.71
N GLY A 36 -7.62 -13.49 -5.58
CA GLY A 36 -6.43 -13.12 -6.38
C GLY A 36 -6.64 -13.27 -7.89
N LEU A 37 -7.88 -13.29 -8.38
CA LEU A 37 -8.18 -13.54 -9.79
C LEU A 37 -7.52 -12.54 -10.77
N ASP A 38 -7.16 -11.34 -10.28
CA ASP A 38 -6.39 -10.36 -11.06
C ASP A 38 -5.06 -10.93 -11.59
N VAL A 39 -4.49 -11.94 -10.92
CA VAL A 39 -3.26 -12.64 -11.35
C VAL A 39 -3.36 -13.10 -12.80
N TYR A 40 -4.52 -13.61 -13.22
CA TYR A 40 -4.72 -14.09 -14.59
C TYR A 40 -4.57 -12.98 -15.64
N SER A 41 -4.93 -11.74 -15.30
CA SER A 41 -4.67 -10.58 -16.15
C SER A 41 -3.17 -10.25 -16.20
N TYR A 42 -2.46 -10.39 -15.08
CA TYR A 42 -1.04 -10.05 -14.99
C TYR A 42 -0.11 -11.10 -15.60
N LEU A 43 -0.51 -12.36 -15.72
CA LEU A 43 0.32 -13.43 -16.30
C LEU A 43 0.84 -13.05 -17.70
N LYS A 44 0.02 -12.42 -18.54
CA LYS A 44 0.44 -11.95 -19.87
C LYS A 44 1.56 -10.91 -19.79
N LEU A 45 1.52 -10.05 -18.77
CA LEU A 45 2.57 -9.05 -18.52
C LEU A 45 3.83 -9.70 -17.92
N TYR A 46 3.67 -10.70 -17.05
CA TYR A 46 4.80 -11.37 -16.42
C TYR A 46 5.59 -12.25 -17.39
N THR A 47 4.92 -12.88 -18.36
CA THR A 47 5.56 -13.76 -19.33
C THR A 47 6.14 -13.00 -20.52
N ASN A 48 5.37 -12.09 -21.12
CA ASN A 48 5.73 -11.45 -22.40
C ASN A 48 5.75 -9.91 -22.36
N TRP A 49 5.37 -9.31 -21.22
CA TRP A 49 5.20 -7.86 -21.07
C TRP A 49 4.26 -7.23 -22.12
N ASP A 50 3.26 -8.00 -22.57
CA ASP A 50 2.28 -7.58 -23.57
C ASP A 50 1.11 -6.83 -22.91
N PHE A 51 1.23 -5.51 -22.80
CA PHE A 51 0.19 -4.65 -22.24
C PHE A 51 -1.03 -4.47 -23.14
N ALA A 52 -0.91 -4.74 -24.44
CA ALA A 52 -2.03 -4.63 -25.38
C ALA A 52 -3.02 -5.80 -25.21
N ALA A 53 -2.53 -6.96 -24.78
CA ALA A 53 -3.37 -8.14 -24.51
C ALA A 53 -4.07 -8.14 -23.15
N VAL A 54 -3.98 -7.05 -22.38
CA VAL A 54 -4.47 -6.96 -20.99
C VAL A 54 -5.48 -5.84 -20.86
N ASP A 55 -6.59 -6.13 -20.17
CA ASP A 55 -7.64 -5.14 -19.93
C ASP A 55 -7.20 -4.05 -18.93
N ALA A 56 -7.65 -2.82 -19.13
CA ALA A 56 -7.51 -1.75 -18.15
C ALA A 56 -8.31 -2.06 -16.89
N PRO A 57 -7.86 -1.70 -15.67
CA PRO A 57 -6.65 -0.93 -15.37
C PRO A 57 -5.38 -1.80 -15.20
N PHE A 58 -5.44 -3.09 -15.48
CA PHE A 58 -4.33 -4.02 -15.23
C PHE A 58 -3.13 -3.77 -16.15
N ASN A 59 -3.39 -3.38 -17.40
CA ASN A 59 -2.36 -2.99 -18.38
C ASN A 59 -1.59 -1.71 -18.03
N GLN A 60 -1.95 -1.02 -16.94
CA GLN A 60 -1.22 0.14 -16.41
C GLN A 60 -0.39 -0.20 -15.18
N ARG A 61 -0.36 -1.45 -14.70
CA ARG A 61 0.46 -1.89 -13.55
C ARG A 61 1.90 -2.24 -13.97
N LEU A 62 2.49 -1.40 -14.81
CA LEU A 62 3.67 -1.73 -15.60
C LEU A 62 4.96 -1.78 -14.79
N VAL A 63 5.11 -1.02 -13.71
CA VAL A 63 6.38 -1.01 -12.96
C VAL A 63 6.61 -2.37 -12.29
N SER A 64 5.64 -2.88 -11.53
CA SER A 64 5.77 -4.19 -10.88
C SER A 64 5.83 -5.33 -11.90
N THR A 65 5.00 -5.27 -12.95
CA THR A 65 4.94 -6.38 -13.92
C THR A 65 6.20 -6.45 -14.77
N TYR A 66 6.83 -5.30 -15.07
CA TYR A 66 8.12 -5.27 -15.74
C TYR A 66 9.23 -5.87 -14.87
N LEU A 67 9.28 -5.53 -13.58
CA LEU A 67 10.26 -6.15 -12.66
C LEU A 67 10.06 -7.67 -12.56
N THR A 68 8.82 -8.13 -12.51
CA THR A 68 8.49 -9.56 -12.54
C THR A 68 8.94 -10.21 -13.84
N TYR A 69 8.66 -9.58 -14.99
CA TYR A 69 9.09 -10.06 -16.30
C TYR A 69 10.62 -10.17 -16.39
N LEU A 70 11.35 -9.16 -15.93
CA LEU A 70 12.82 -9.20 -15.90
C LEU A 70 13.34 -10.35 -15.04
N LEU A 71 12.79 -10.52 -13.84
CA LEU A 71 13.17 -11.61 -12.93
C LEU A 71 12.85 -12.98 -13.55
N HIS A 72 11.66 -13.15 -14.11
CA HIS A 72 11.27 -14.38 -14.80
C HIS A 72 12.22 -14.69 -15.96
N SER A 73 12.60 -13.68 -16.75
CA SER A 73 13.53 -13.81 -17.88
C SER A 73 14.94 -14.26 -17.47
N THR A 74 15.32 -14.15 -16.19
CA THR A 74 16.60 -14.69 -15.70
C THR A 74 16.58 -16.21 -15.53
N GLY A 75 15.41 -16.85 -15.54
CA GLY A 75 15.25 -18.27 -15.24
C GLY A 75 15.40 -18.63 -13.76
N LEU A 76 15.63 -17.65 -12.86
CA LEU A 76 15.75 -17.89 -11.43
C LEU A 76 14.39 -18.29 -10.84
N HIS A 77 14.27 -19.55 -10.46
CA HIS A 77 13.09 -20.06 -9.75
C HIS A 77 13.44 -21.17 -8.78
N TYR A 78 12.58 -21.36 -7.78
CA TYR A 78 12.68 -22.46 -6.85
C TYR A 78 11.86 -23.65 -7.35
N SER A 79 12.53 -24.73 -7.77
CA SER A 79 11.88 -25.94 -8.27
C SER A 79 11.34 -26.78 -7.12
N THR A 80 10.02 -26.78 -6.96
CA THR A 80 9.26 -27.63 -6.03
C THR A 80 7.86 -27.84 -6.60
N GLU A 81 7.18 -28.90 -6.16
CA GLU A 81 5.74 -29.02 -6.34
C GLU A 81 5.02 -27.85 -5.65
N THR A 82 4.03 -27.28 -6.33
CA THR A 82 3.23 -26.14 -5.87
C THR A 82 1.75 -26.36 -6.18
N ALA A 83 0.87 -25.76 -5.39
CA ALA A 83 -0.57 -25.76 -5.68
C ALA A 83 -0.90 -25.11 -7.04
N ILE A 84 -0.10 -24.13 -7.45
CA ILE A 84 -0.25 -23.40 -8.72
C ILE A 84 -0.04 -24.30 -9.94
N ALA A 85 0.88 -25.28 -9.86
CA ALA A 85 1.08 -26.25 -10.94
C ALA A 85 -0.20 -27.08 -11.20
N GLY A 86 -0.97 -27.37 -10.15
CA GLY A 86 -2.26 -28.08 -10.26
C GLY A 86 -3.35 -27.29 -11.01
N LEU A 87 -3.18 -25.98 -11.16
CA LEU A 87 -4.07 -25.09 -11.92
C LEU A 87 -3.64 -24.91 -13.39
N GLY A 88 -2.58 -25.61 -13.83
CA GLY A 88 -2.01 -25.47 -15.17
C GLY A 88 -1.24 -24.17 -15.39
N LEU A 89 -0.88 -23.46 -14.31
CA LEU A 89 -0.08 -22.25 -14.35
C LEU A 89 1.41 -22.56 -14.19
N ASP A 90 2.26 -21.76 -14.85
CA ASP A 90 3.71 -21.88 -14.74
C ASP A 90 4.19 -21.44 -13.34
N PRO A 91 4.74 -22.35 -12.52
CA PRO A 91 5.23 -22.01 -11.18
C PRO A 91 6.39 -21.01 -11.20
N SER A 92 7.19 -20.97 -12.26
CA SER A 92 8.34 -20.06 -12.37
C SER A 92 7.90 -18.59 -12.49
N VAL A 93 6.87 -18.33 -13.29
CA VAL A 93 6.26 -17.00 -13.43
C VAL A 93 5.64 -16.54 -12.10
N TYR A 94 4.94 -17.46 -11.42
CA TYR A 94 4.32 -17.18 -10.14
C TYR A 94 5.36 -16.91 -9.03
N PHE A 95 6.46 -17.68 -9.01
CA PHE A 95 7.59 -17.45 -8.11
C PHE A 95 8.20 -16.06 -8.31
N ALA A 96 8.44 -15.66 -9.56
CA ALA A 96 9.00 -14.35 -9.87
C ALA A 96 8.11 -13.22 -9.35
N ALA A 97 6.79 -13.32 -9.56
CA ALA A 97 5.82 -12.33 -9.07
C ALA A 97 5.85 -12.22 -7.53
N LEU A 98 5.84 -13.37 -6.84
CA LEU A 98 5.93 -13.42 -5.39
C LEU A 98 7.23 -12.83 -4.86
N LEU A 99 8.37 -13.15 -5.49
CA LEU A 99 9.67 -12.68 -5.03
C LEU A 99 9.81 -11.16 -5.20
N VAL A 100 9.31 -10.59 -6.30
CA VAL A 100 9.27 -9.13 -6.50
C VAL A 100 8.42 -8.45 -5.43
N ASN A 101 7.23 -8.99 -5.16
CA ASN A 101 6.36 -8.43 -4.12
C ASN A 101 6.94 -8.59 -2.72
N PHE A 102 7.58 -9.72 -2.42
CA PHE A 102 8.26 -9.93 -1.16
C PHE A 102 9.41 -8.94 -0.95
N ALA A 103 10.23 -8.71 -1.98
CA ALA A 103 11.26 -7.68 -1.93
C ALA A 103 10.67 -6.29 -1.68
N ALA A 104 9.53 -5.96 -2.29
CA ALA A 104 8.81 -4.71 -2.04
C ALA A 104 8.25 -4.61 -0.60
N VAL A 105 7.75 -5.71 -0.03
CA VAL A 105 7.32 -5.78 1.39
C VAL A 105 8.50 -5.51 2.32
N VAL A 106 9.65 -6.17 2.11
CA VAL A 106 10.86 -5.97 2.93
C VAL A 106 11.35 -4.52 2.80
N ALA A 107 11.41 -3.98 1.59
CA ALA A 107 11.77 -2.59 1.36
C ALA A 107 10.80 -1.62 2.06
N THR A 108 9.51 -1.92 2.08
CA THR A 108 8.50 -1.12 2.79
C THR A 108 8.75 -1.12 4.29
N CYS A 109 9.11 -2.27 4.89
CA CYS A 109 9.49 -2.37 6.30
C CYS A 109 10.65 -1.42 6.64
N ILE A 110 11.66 -1.35 5.76
CA ILE A 110 12.83 -0.46 5.93
C ILE A 110 12.42 1.01 5.81
N VAL A 111 11.53 1.35 4.89
CA VAL A 111 11.01 2.72 4.75
C VAL A 111 10.21 3.13 5.99
N ILE A 112 9.36 2.24 6.52
CA ILE A 112 8.63 2.48 7.78
C ILE A 112 9.60 2.65 8.95
N PHE A 113 10.60 1.78 9.08
CA PHE A 113 11.68 1.92 10.06
C PHE A 113 12.31 3.31 9.98
N ARG A 114 12.69 3.76 8.76
CA ARG A 114 13.29 5.08 8.53
C ARG A 114 12.36 6.21 8.91
N ILE A 115 11.07 6.11 8.58
CA ILE A 115 10.06 7.12 8.90
C ILE A 115 9.95 7.26 10.42
N VAL A 116 9.81 6.15 11.14
CA VAL A 116 9.64 6.18 12.60
C VAL A 116 10.92 6.63 13.30
N GLU A 117 12.08 6.10 12.92
CA GLU A 117 13.37 6.52 13.47
C GLU A 117 13.60 8.03 13.27
N ARG A 118 13.33 8.56 12.08
CA ARG A 118 13.64 9.95 11.75
C ARG A 118 12.61 10.96 12.24
N PHE A 119 11.32 10.69 12.04
CA PHE A 119 10.27 11.70 12.25
C PHE A 119 9.55 11.56 13.59
N VAL A 120 9.57 10.37 14.20
CA VAL A 120 9.11 10.18 15.58
C VAL A 120 10.26 10.33 16.59
N ASN A 121 11.51 10.28 16.11
CA ASN A 121 12.73 10.27 16.93
C ASN A 121 12.71 9.14 17.97
N ALA A 122 12.25 7.97 17.53
CA ALA A 122 12.16 6.78 18.37
C ALA A 122 13.46 5.97 18.35
N THR A 123 13.64 5.09 19.33
CA THR A 123 14.81 4.20 19.35
C THR A 123 14.78 3.24 18.15
N PRO A 124 15.96 2.74 17.69
CA PRO A 124 16.02 1.78 16.60
C PRO A 124 15.16 0.53 16.84
N LEU A 125 15.08 0.05 18.09
CA LEU A 125 14.24 -1.11 18.43
C LEU A 125 12.75 -0.80 18.20
N PHE A 126 12.27 0.38 18.60
CA PHE A 126 10.87 0.77 18.37
C PHE A 126 10.57 1.05 16.88
N ALA A 127 11.52 1.63 16.16
CA ALA A 127 11.40 1.77 14.70
C ALA A 127 11.37 0.39 14.00
N PHE A 128 12.13 -0.58 14.51
CA PHE A 128 12.12 -1.97 14.02
C PHE A 128 10.78 -2.65 14.28
N THR A 129 10.19 -2.48 15.47
CA THR A 129 8.86 -3.05 15.75
C THR A 129 7.77 -2.44 14.87
N ALA A 130 7.87 -1.15 14.49
CA ALA A 130 6.95 -0.55 13.53
C ALA A 130 7.02 -1.22 12.14
N GLY A 131 8.24 -1.51 11.66
CA GLY A 131 8.43 -2.32 10.44
C GLY A 131 7.89 -3.74 10.58
N LEU A 132 8.08 -4.36 11.74
CA LEU A 132 7.57 -5.71 12.04
C LEU A 132 6.03 -5.76 12.08
N ILE A 133 5.37 -4.73 12.61
CA ILE A 133 3.91 -4.59 12.59
C ILE A 133 3.37 -4.59 11.15
N TYR A 134 4.08 -3.95 10.21
CA TYR A 134 3.73 -4.04 8.80
C TYR A 134 3.96 -5.45 8.24
N LEU A 135 5.15 -6.02 8.46
CA LEU A 135 5.52 -7.35 7.94
C LEU A 135 4.53 -8.45 8.36
N LEU A 136 4.13 -8.43 9.63
CA LEU A 136 3.22 -9.43 10.23
C LEU A 136 1.75 -8.99 10.21
N GLY A 137 1.45 -7.83 9.61
CA GLY A 137 0.09 -7.35 9.51
C GLY A 137 -0.76 -8.25 8.61
N PHE A 138 -2.01 -8.48 8.99
CA PHE A 138 -2.94 -9.33 8.24
C PHE A 138 -3.00 -8.98 6.74
N GLY A 139 -3.05 -7.69 6.41
CA GLY A 139 -3.05 -7.26 5.02
C GLY A 139 -1.76 -7.52 4.26
N THR A 140 -0.59 -7.58 4.91
CA THR A 140 0.66 -7.99 4.25
C THR A 140 0.58 -9.45 3.86
N ILE A 141 0.18 -10.30 4.81
CA ILE A 141 0.06 -11.74 4.59
C ILE A 141 -0.96 -12.05 3.49
N PHE A 142 -2.10 -11.35 3.48
CA PHE A 142 -3.20 -11.68 2.58
C PHE A 142 -3.11 -10.98 1.22
N PHE A 143 -2.68 -9.71 1.16
CA PHE A 143 -2.67 -8.93 -0.08
C PHE A 143 -1.28 -8.73 -0.68
N GLN A 144 -0.25 -8.56 0.16
CA GLN A 144 1.07 -8.10 -0.31
C GLN A 144 2.02 -9.25 -0.62
N VAL A 145 1.98 -10.34 0.15
CA VAL A 145 2.72 -11.58 -0.16
C VAL A 145 1.85 -12.45 -1.08
N SER A 146 1.55 -11.92 -2.26
CA SER A 146 0.73 -12.55 -3.31
C SER A 146 1.38 -12.33 -4.67
N ALA A 147 0.90 -12.96 -5.75
CA ALA A 147 1.37 -12.69 -7.11
C ALA A 147 0.71 -11.46 -7.77
N LEU A 148 0.11 -10.57 -6.98
CA LEU A 148 -0.53 -9.34 -7.45
C LEU A 148 0.50 -8.22 -7.66
N THR A 149 0.07 -6.96 -7.66
CA THR A 149 0.93 -5.78 -7.93
C THR A 149 0.91 -4.75 -6.79
N ASP A 150 0.27 -5.08 -5.67
CA ASP A 150 0.02 -4.13 -4.59
C ASP A 150 1.25 -3.81 -3.77
N ALA A 151 2.16 -4.78 -3.55
CA ALA A 151 3.29 -4.60 -2.64
C ALA A 151 4.22 -3.48 -3.10
N LEU A 152 4.50 -3.42 -4.41
CA LEU A 152 5.24 -2.31 -4.99
C LEU A 152 4.48 -0.98 -4.86
N SER A 153 3.16 -1.01 -4.98
CA SER A 153 2.33 0.18 -4.83
C SER A 153 2.39 0.73 -3.38
N VAL A 154 2.42 -0.16 -2.38
CA VAL A 154 2.62 0.24 -0.96
C VAL A 154 4.03 0.76 -0.74
N LEU A 155 5.05 0.18 -1.38
CA LEU A 155 6.42 0.70 -1.33
C LEU A 155 6.51 2.12 -1.88
N LEU A 156 5.90 2.37 -3.06
CA LEU A 156 5.84 3.71 -3.65
C LEU A 156 5.09 4.68 -2.72
N LEU A 157 3.96 4.28 -2.14
CA LEU A 157 3.23 5.10 -1.19
C LEU A 157 4.08 5.43 0.06
N ALA A 158 4.78 4.45 0.63
CA ALA A 158 5.67 4.65 1.77
C ALA A 158 6.83 5.60 1.43
N GLY A 159 7.43 5.45 0.25
CA GLY A 159 8.50 6.32 -0.24
C GLY A 159 8.03 7.76 -0.45
N ALA A 160 6.88 7.94 -1.12
CA ALA A 160 6.25 9.24 -1.26
C ALA A 160 5.91 9.85 0.11
N PHE A 161 5.45 9.04 1.07
CA PHE A 161 5.11 9.52 2.41
C PHE A 161 6.34 9.95 3.21
N TYR A 162 7.45 9.23 3.08
CA TYR A 162 8.74 9.66 3.64
C TYR A 162 9.15 11.05 3.15
N PHE A 163 9.08 11.30 1.83
CA PHE A 163 9.38 12.62 1.27
C PHE A 163 8.32 13.66 1.64
N TYR A 164 7.06 13.24 1.80
CA TYR A 164 5.97 14.10 2.25
C TYR A 164 6.21 14.66 3.65
N LEU A 165 6.64 13.81 4.58
CA LEU A 165 7.07 14.19 5.94
C LEU A 165 8.35 15.03 5.91
N ALA A 166 9.28 14.72 5.00
CA ALA A 166 10.53 15.47 4.83
C ALA A 166 10.36 16.86 4.17
N ARG A 167 9.14 17.24 3.76
CA ARG A 167 8.85 18.46 3.00
C ARG A 167 9.66 18.59 1.71
N SER A 168 9.80 17.48 1.01
CA SER A 168 10.71 17.35 -0.12
C SER A 168 9.96 17.02 -1.41
N LEU A 169 10.21 17.79 -2.48
CA LEU A 169 9.68 17.51 -3.81
C LEU A 169 10.31 16.28 -4.49
N TRP A 170 11.23 15.58 -3.82
CA TRP A 170 11.69 14.24 -4.22
C TRP A 170 10.57 13.19 -4.20
N LEU A 171 9.36 13.51 -3.73
CA LEU A 171 8.16 12.70 -3.98
C LEU A 171 7.71 12.71 -5.45
N LEU A 172 8.09 13.72 -6.26
CA LEU A 172 7.64 13.83 -7.65
C LEU A 172 8.12 12.66 -8.55
N PRO A 173 9.39 12.20 -8.49
CA PRO A 173 9.79 10.97 -9.15
C PRO A 173 8.95 9.75 -8.76
N VAL A 174 8.53 9.66 -7.50
CA VAL A 174 7.65 8.57 -7.03
C VAL A 174 6.26 8.69 -7.65
N PHE A 175 5.74 9.91 -7.81
CA PHE A 175 4.48 10.16 -8.51
C PHE A 175 4.55 9.78 -9.98
N LEU A 176 5.66 10.07 -10.67
CA LEU A 176 5.84 9.67 -12.07
C LEU A 176 5.80 8.13 -12.22
N LEU A 177 6.43 7.38 -11.31
CA LEU A 177 6.32 5.92 -11.28
C LEU A 177 4.90 5.46 -10.95
N ALA A 178 4.21 6.15 -10.05
CA ALA A 178 2.84 5.81 -9.65
C ALA A 178 1.82 5.94 -10.81
N ILE A 179 2.09 6.76 -11.84
CA ILE A 179 1.26 6.85 -13.05
C ILE A 179 1.15 5.47 -13.72
N PHE A 180 2.24 4.70 -13.72
CA PHE A 180 2.33 3.37 -14.30
C PHE A 180 2.24 2.25 -13.25
N GLN A 181 1.70 2.55 -12.06
CA GLN A 181 1.60 1.56 -11.00
C GLN A 181 0.28 1.64 -10.24
N ARG A 182 -0.06 2.77 -9.62
CA ARG A 182 -1.30 2.92 -8.84
C ARG A 182 -1.79 4.34 -8.73
N GLU A 183 -2.96 4.59 -9.32
CA GLU A 183 -3.67 5.86 -9.27
C GLU A 183 -4.14 6.26 -7.88
N TYR A 184 -4.43 5.27 -7.02
CA TYR A 184 -4.89 5.50 -5.65
C TYR A 184 -3.88 6.31 -4.82
N ILE A 185 -2.59 6.21 -5.14
CA ILE A 185 -1.53 7.00 -4.49
C ILE A 185 -1.82 8.51 -4.65
N PHE A 186 -2.27 8.96 -5.81
CA PHE A 186 -2.58 10.37 -6.05
C PHE A 186 -3.79 10.85 -5.27
N ILE A 187 -4.77 9.99 -5.04
CA ILE A 187 -5.97 10.35 -4.28
C ILE A 187 -5.59 10.54 -2.80
N VAL A 188 -4.82 9.60 -2.24
CA VAL A 188 -4.31 9.70 -0.86
C VAL A 188 -3.49 10.97 -0.65
N PHE A 189 -2.50 11.23 -1.52
CA PHE A 189 -1.65 12.43 -1.35
C PHE A 189 -2.39 13.73 -1.67
N GLY A 190 -3.32 13.72 -2.63
CA GLY A 190 -4.20 14.86 -2.90
C GLY A 190 -5.07 15.18 -1.68
N GLY A 191 -5.72 14.18 -1.09
CA GLY A 191 -6.52 14.29 0.11
C GLY A 191 -5.71 14.78 1.31
N MET A 192 -4.56 14.17 1.59
CA MET A 192 -3.65 14.59 2.66
C MET A 192 -3.15 16.03 2.47
N ALA A 193 -2.78 16.40 1.25
CA ALA A 193 -2.29 17.74 0.94
C ALA A 193 -3.40 18.79 1.06
N ALA A 194 -4.61 18.50 0.60
CA ALA A 194 -5.77 19.36 0.79
C ALA A 194 -6.09 19.55 2.28
N PHE A 195 -6.12 18.45 3.04
CA PHE A 195 -6.35 18.48 4.49
C PHE A 195 -5.31 19.37 5.19
N HIS A 196 -4.02 19.13 4.95
CA HIS A 196 -2.98 19.96 5.57
C HIS A 196 -2.99 21.40 5.06
N TRP A 197 -3.27 21.67 3.80
CA TRP A 197 -3.37 23.04 3.29
C TRP A 197 -4.47 23.85 4.00
N LEU A 198 -5.61 23.21 4.29
CA LEU A 198 -6.73 23.81 5.03
C LEU A 198 -6.39 24.03 6.51
N PHE A 199 -5.90 22.99 7.19
CA PHE A 199 -5.78 22.98 8.66
C PHE A 199 -4.39 23.33 9.20
N VAL A 200 -3.34 23.22 8.39
CA VAL A 200 -1.94 23.53 8.75
C VAL A 200 -1.53 24.80 7.99
N LYS A 201 -1.48 25.91 8.72
CA LYS A 201 -1.12 27.22 8.13
C LYS A 201 0.37 27.32 7.77
N SER A 202 1.22 26.59 8.49
CA SER A 202 2.65 26.50 8.16
C SER A 202 2.83 25.72 6.86
N GLU A 203 3.76 26.17 6.02
CA GLU A 203 4.19 25.44 4.81
C GLU A 203 3.09 25.22 3.74
N ARG A 204 2.03 26.03 3.74
CA ARG A 204 0.93 25.96 2.75
C ARG A 204 1.39 25.88 1.29
N ARG A 205 2.48 26.57 0.94
CA ARG A 205 3.06 26.51 -0.43
C ARG A 205 3.45 25.08 -0.81
N TYR A 206 4.07 24.35 0.11
CA TYR A 206 4.46 22.96 -0.13
C TYR A 206 3.24 22.05 -0.31
N PHE A 207 2.25 22.16 0.57
CA PHE A 207 1.02 21.35 0.43
C PHE A 207 0.26 21.66 -0.85
N LEU A 208 0.20 22.94 -1.26
CA LEU A 208 -0.39 23.31 -2.54
C LEU A 208 0.37 22.70 -3.72
N GLN A 209 1.70 22.66 -3.68
CA GLN A 209 2.51 22.00 -4.71
C GLN A 209 2.22 20.50 -4.78
N VAL A 210 2.12 19.81 -3.64
CA VAL A 210 1.78 18.38 -3.61
C VAL A 210 0.37 18.13 -4.13
N LEU A 211 -0.60 18.98 -3.77
CA LEU A 211 -1.97 18.89 -4.24
C LEU A 211 -2.04 19.03 -5.77
N LEU A 212 -1.42 20.09 -6.31
CA LEU A 212 -1.38 20.34 -7.75
C LEU A 212 -0.65 19.22 -8.50
N ALA A 213 0.47 18.72 -7.97
CA ALA A 213 1.20 17.61 -8.56
C ALA A 213 0.39 16.31 -8.55
N SER A 214 -0.33 16.02 -7.47
CA SER A 214 -1.20 14.84 -7.37
C SER A 214 -2.35 14.92 -8.38
N MET A 215 -3.00 16.07 -8.50
CA MET A 215 -4.05 16.30 -9.49
C MET A 215 -3.53 16.16 -10.93
N PHE A 216 -2.36 16.75 -11.22
CA PHE A 216 -1.74 16.65 -12.54
C PHE A 216 -1.40 15.20 -12.89
N CYS A 217 -0.74 14.46 -12.00
CA CYS A 217 -0.39 13.05 -12.27
C CYS A 217 -1.62 12.16 -12.38
N PHE A 218 -2.67 12.41 -11.59
CA PHE A 218 -3.94 11.71 -11.73
C PHE A 218 -4.62 12.00 -13.07
N ALA A 219 -4.58 13.26 -13.54
CA ALA A 219 -5.09 13.62 -14.86
C ALA A 219 -4.30 12.92 -15.98
N VAL A 220 -2.97 12.89 -15.89
CA VAL A 220 -2.11 12.16 -16.84
C VAL A 220 -2.45 10.67 -16.85
N TYR A 221 -2.62 10.05 -15.67
CA TYR A 221 -3.07 8.66 -15.55
C TYR A 221 -4.39 8.43 -16.28
N LEU A 222 -5.39 9.29 -16.08
CA LEU A 222 -6.69 9.18 -16.74
C LEU A 222 -6.61 9.36 -18.26
N VAL A 223 -5.79 10.31 -18.74
CA VAL A 223 -5.56 10.52 -20.18
C VAL A 223 -4.94 9.26 -20.79
N LEU A 224 -3.89 8.72 -20.18
CA LEU A 224 -3.26 7.47 -20.63
C LEU A 224 -4.24 6.31 -20.60
N ARG A 225 -5.09 6.23 -19.55
CA ARG A 225 -6.11 5.17 -19.41
C ARG A 225 -7.17 5.22 -20.50
N LYS A 226 -7.55 6.43 -20.95
CA LYS A 226 -8.56 6.63 -22.01
C LYS A 226 -7.99 6.54 -23.43
N THR A 227 -6.68 6.66 -23.60
CA THR A 227 -6.05 6.72 -24.93
C THR A 227 -5.20 5.49 -25.18
N LEU A 228 -4.00 5.44 -24.61
CA LEU A 228 -3.01 4.40 -24.87
C LEU A 228 -3.39 3.03 -24.28
N PHE A 229 -4.02 3.02 -23.11
CA PHE A 229 -4.33 1.79 -22.37
C PHE A 229 -5.83 1.46 -22.35
N HIS A 230 -6.60 2.03 -23.28
CA HIS A 230 -8.06 1.89 -23.28
C HIS A 230 -8.51 0.47 -23.60
N THR A 231 -9.49 -0.04 -22.84
CA THR A 231 -10.20 -1.28 -23.14
C THR A 231 -11.70 -1.17 -22.81
N PRO A 232 -12.61 -1.53 -23.74
CA PRO A 232 -14.06 -1.31 -23.57
C PRO A 232 -14.68 -1.97 -22.34
N ARG A 233 -14.11 -3.08 -21.86
CA ARG A 233 -14.66 -3.91 -20.77
C ARG A 233 -14.89 -3.14 -19.46
N TYR A 234 -14.13 -2.07 -19.24
CA TYR A 234 -14.14 -1.32 -17.97
C TYR A 234 -14.56 0.14 -18.12
N ASP A 235 -15.22 0.52 -19.22
CA ASP A 235 -15.68 1.89 -19.48
C ASP A 235 -16.65 2.42 -18.41
N HIS A 236 -17.46 1.52 -17.85
CA HIS A 236 -18.37 1.83 -16.74
C HIS A 236 -17.65 2.39 -15.51
N GLN A 237 -16.36 2.08 -15.31
CA GLN A 237 -15.56 2.63 -14.20
C GLN A 237 -15.21 4.11 -14.37
N LEU A 238 -15.38 4.65 -15.59
CA LEU A 238 -15.09 6.04 -15.94
C LEU A 238 -16.38 6.87 -16.13
N SER A 239 -17.55 6.25 -16.04
CA SER A 239 -18.84 6.87 -16.29
C SER A 239 -19.45 7.46 -15.00
N ILE A 240 -19.90 8.72 -15.08
CA ILE A 240 -20.54 9.43 -13.95
C ILE A 240 -21.98 8.90 -13.72
N GLY A 241 -22.64 8.39 -14.75
CA GLY A 241 -23.97 7.79 -14.62
C GLY A 241 -23.95 6.51 -13.78
N ASP A 242 -22.97 5.64 -14.05
CA ASP A 242 -22.79 4.40 -13.28
C ASP A 242 -22.37 4.68 -11.84
N PHE A 243 -21.65 5.78 -11.58
CA PHE A 243 -21.28 6.23 -10.25
C PHE A 243 -22.51 6.42 -9.34
N LEU A 244 -23.54 7.15 -9.82
CA LEU A 244 -24.75 7.40 -9.03
C LEU A 244 -25.58 6.13 -8.85
N GLY A 245 -25.63 5.28 -9.88
CA GLY A 245 -26.28 3.97 -9.82
C GLY A 245 -25.66 3.04 -8.78
N ASN A 246 -24.33 2.95 -8.74
CA ASN A 246 -23.59 2.08 -7.84
C ASN A 246 -23.76 2.47 -6.35
N LEU A 247 -23.95 3.76 -6.04
CA LEU A 247 -24.16 4.22 -4.67
C LEU A 247 -25.46 3.66 -4.05
N SER A 248 -26.52 3.54 -4.85
CA SER A 248 -27.80 2.98 -4.39
C SER A 248 -27.71 1.47 -4.09
N ILE A 249 -26.93 0.73 -4.87
CA ILE A 249 -26.69 -0.70 -4.71
C ILE A 249 -25.79 -0.95 -3.48
N ALA A 250 -24.83 -0.05 -3.24
CA ALA A 250 -23.85 -0.18 -2.18
C ALA A 250 -24.47 -0.31 -0.78
N VAL A 251 -25.53 0.45 -0.49
CA VAL A 251 -26.24 0.41 0.79
C VAL A 251 -26.71 -1.01 1.14
N LYS A 252 -27.07 -1.81 0.13
CA LYS A 252 -27.58 -3.19 0.30
C LYS A 252 -26.50 -4.18 0.79
N TYR A 253 -25.22 -3.92 0.55
CA TYR A 253 -24.11 -4.84 0.86
C TYR A 253 -23.25 -4.41 2.06
N MET A 254 -23.69 -3.39 2.80
CA MET A 254 -22.96 -2.82 3.95
C MET A 254 -22.59 -3.83 5.04
N LYS A 255 -23.41 -4.86 5.27
CA LYS A 255 -23.14 -5.86 6.32
C LYS A 255 -21.88 -6.69 6.04
N GLY A 256 -21.75 -7.25 4.83
CA GLY A 256 -20.56 -8.01 4.43
C GLY A 256 -19.31 -7.14 4.36
N TYR A 257 -19.48 -5.88 3.95
CA TYR A 257 -18.43 -4.87 3.96
C TYR A 257 -17.85 -4.66 5.36
N PHE A 258 -18.67 -4.42 6.38
CA PHE A 258 -18.17 -4.21 7.75
C PHE A 258 -17.44 -5.43 8.29
N SER A 259 -17.96 -6.64 8.07
CA SER A 259 -17.34 -7.88 8.56
C SER A 259 -15.95 -8.10 7.97
N GLN A 260 -15.75 -7.88 6.67
CA GLN A 260 -14.42 -8.02 6.05
C GLN A 260 -13.49 -6.86 6.38
N THR A 261 -14.02 -5.64 6.33
CA THR A 261 -13.25 -4.42 6.55
C THR A 261 -12.71 -4.36 7.99
N PHE A 262 -13.49 -4.80 8.98
CA PHE A 262 -13.07 -4.84 10.38
C PHE A 262 -11.82 -5.71 10.60
N LEU A 263 -11.79 -6.91 10.00
CA LEU A 263 -10.65 -7.83 10.13
C LEU A 263 -9.38 -7.27 9.47
N ILE A 264 -9.54 -6.57 8.35
CA ILE A 264 -8.40 -6.02 7.58
C ILE A 264 -7.92 -4.67 8.15
N GLN A 265 -8.75 -3.96 8.92
CA GLN A 265 -8.44 -2.67 9.54
C GLN A 265 -7.76 -2.79 10.91
N ASN A 266 -7.09 -3.90 11.21
CA ASN A 266 -6.41 -4.12 12.48
C ASN A 266 -5.49 -2.94 12.89
N LEU A 267 -4.75 -2.35 11.95
CA LEU A 267 -3.90 -1.19 12.21
C LEU A 267 -4.70 0.06 12.61
N LEU A 268 -5.81 0.33 11.94
CA LEU A 268 -6.66 1.48 12.30
C LEU A 268 -7.32 1.29 13.66
N LEU A 269 -7.79 0.08 13.94
CA LEU A 269 -8.38 -0.25 15.23
C LEU A 269 -7.35 -0.06 16.36
N ILE A 270 -6.12 -0.54 16.17
CA ILE A 270 -5.02 -0.29 17.11
C ILE A 270 -4.82 1.22 17.32
N TYR A 271 -4.78 2.00 16.24
CA TYR A 271 -4.62 3.45 16.33
C TYR A 271 -5.77 4.14 17.09
N VAL A 272 -7.01 3.78 16.79
CA VAL A 272 -8.21 4.35 17.46
C VAL A 272 -8.24 3.95 18.94
N ILE A 273 -7.98 2.68 19.26
CA ILE A 273 -7.91 2.20 20.66
C ILE A 273 -6.83 2.97 21.44
N LEU A 274 -5.68 3.21 20.82
CA LEU A 274 -4.60 4.00 21.43
C LEU A 274 -5.02 5.45 21.69
N CYS A 275 -5.71 6.07 20.73
CA CYS A 275 -6.25 7.42 20.88
C CYS A 275 -7.31 7.49 21.99
N LEU A 276 -8.22 6.50 22.05
CA LEU A 276 -9.24 6.39 23.10
C LEU A 276 -8.60 6.18 24.47
N TYR A 277 -7.61 5.28 24.58
CA TYR A 277 -6.85 5.06 25.81
C TYR A 277 -6.22 6.36 26.32
N LYS A 278 -5.57 7.13 25.42
CA LYS A 278 -4.98 8.43 25.77
C LYS A 278 -6.05 9.44 26.18
N TYR A 279 -7.19 9.48 25.49
CA TYR A 279 -8.32 10.33 25.84
C TYR A 279 -8.83 10.03 27.26
N PHE A 280 -9.13 8.76 27.57
CA PHE A 280 -9.59 8.35 28.90
C PHE A 280 -8.52 8.54 29.99
N SER A 281 -7.25 8.40 29.63
CA SER A 281 -6.12 8.64 30.53
C SER A 281 -5.72 10.13 30.64
N LYS A 282 -6.50 11.05 30.05
CA LYS A 282 -6.24 12.51 30.01
C LYS A 282 -4.86 12.87 29.47
N MET A 283 -4.34 12.08 28.53
CA MET A 283 -3.06 12.31 27.85
C MET A 283 -3.28 13.06 26.53
N PRO A 284 -2.30 13.89 26.08
CA PRO A 284 -2.42 14.60 24.82
C PRO A 284 -2.43 13.63 23.64
N CYS A 285 -3.43 13.74 22.77
CA CYS A 285 -3.57 12.97 21.54
C CYS A 285 -3.48 13.92 20.33
N ASN A 286 -2.80 13.51 19.26
CA ASN A 286 -2.71 14.28 18.04
C ASN A 286 -4.03 14.24 17.26
N ARG A 287 -4.90 15.21 17.58
CA ARG A 287 -6.21 15.36 16.94
C ARG A 287 -6.13 15.51 15.42
N GLN A 288 -5.09 16.13 14.89
CA GLN A 288 -4.93 16.30 13.44
C GLN A 288 -4.71 14.95 12.75
N ASN A 289 -3.84 14.10 13.29
CA ASN A 289 -3.63 12.74 12.77
C ASN A 289 -4.88 11.88 12.87
N LEU A 290 -5.65 12.02 13.96
CA LEU A 290 -6.92 11.30 14.12
C LEU A 290 -7.94 11.73 13.06
N LEU A 291 -8.14 13.04 12.89
CA LEU A 291 -9.05 13.59 11.87
C LEU A 291 -8.60 13.22 10.46
N LEU A 292 -7.29 13.25 10.17
CA LEU A 292 -6.77 12.84 8.88
C LEU A 292 -6.99 11.33 8.64
N SER A 293 -6.82 10.49 9.66
CA SER A 293 -7.09 9.05 9.54
C SER A 293 -8.56 8.76 9.24
N LEU A 294 -9.48 9.48 9.92
CA LEU A 294 -10.91 9.37 9.68
C LEU A 294 -11.29 9.91 8.28
N PHE A 295 -10.65 10.99 7.84
CA PHE A 295 -10.81 11.52 6.49
C PHE A 295 -10.38 10.50 5.43
N LEU A 296 -9.19 9.91 5.57
CA LEU A 296 -8.69 8.87 4.66
C LEU A 296 -9.57 7.63 4.67
N LEU A 297 -10.11 7.23 5.84
CA LEU A 297 -11.08 6.16 5.92
C LEU A 297 -12.35 6.49 5.11
N GLY A 298 -12.89 7.70 5.27
CA GLY A 298 -14.04 8.17 4.51
C GLY A 298 -13.78 8.17 3.00
N GLU A 299 -12.60 8.64 2.59
CA GLU A 299 -12.14 8.60 1.20
C GLU A 299 -12.15 7.16 0.64
N ILE A 300 -11.56 6.20 1.38
CA ILE A 300 -11.52 4.79 0.98
C ILE A 300 -12.91 4.19 0.86
N VAL A 301 -13.79 4.48 1.82
CA VAL A 301 -15.18 4.01 1.82
C VAL A 301 -15.87 4.50 0.55
N VAL A 302 -15.73 5.79 0.22
CA VAL A 302 -16.30 6.38 -1.01
C VAL A 302 -15.74 5.68 -2.25
N ILE A 303 -14.42 5.60 -2.40
CA ILE A 303 -13.78 4.94 -3.56
C ILE A 303 -14.22 3.49 -3.70
N SER A 304 -14.33 2.79 -2.58
CA SER A 304 -14.74 1.38 -2.56
C SER A 304 -16.19 1.20 -3.03
N PHE A 305 -17.08 2.14 -2.69
CA PHE A 305 -18.43 2.19 -3.26
C PHE A 305 -18.40 2.41 -4.79
N LEU A 306 -17.50 3.26 -5.29
CA LEU A 306 -17.41 3.53 -6.74
C LEU A 306 -16.99 2.30 -7.52
N SER A 307 -16.11 1.49 -6.93
CA SER A 307 -15.63 0.23 -7.51
C SER A 307 -16.61 -0.94 -7.40
N ARG A 308 -17.89 -0.70 -7.07
CA ARG A 308 -18.96 -1.70 -6.87
C ARG A 308 -18.68 -2.72 -5.75
N LEU A 309 -18.40 -2.24 -4.53
CA LEU A 309 -18.29 -3.02 -3.29
C LEU A 309 -17.87 -4.48 -3.47
N GLY A 310 -16.57 -4.73 -3.44
CA GLY A 310 -16.02 -6.07 -3.38
C GLY A 310 -15.02 -6.23 -2.23
N ASN A 311 -14.42 -7.42 -2.16
CA ASN A 311 -13.33 -7.79 -1.24
C ASN A 311 -12.09 -6.85 -1.30
N ASN A 312 -12.09 -5.85 -2.19
CA ASN A 312 -10.99 -4.92 -2.44
C ASN A 312 -10.92 -3.71 -1.50
N THR A 313 -11.96 -3.42 -0.70
CA THR A 313 -11.93 -2.28 0.25
C THR A 313 -10.76 -2.41 1.22
N GLY A 314 -10.62 -3.57 1.84
CA GLY A 314 -9.53 -3.81 2.79
C GLY A 314 -8.16 -3.72 2.13
N ARG A 315 -8.05 -4.10 0.85
CA ARG A 315 -6.83 -3.95 0.04
C ARG A 315 -6.45 -2.49 -0.16
N TYR A 316 -7.41 -1.61 -0.51
CA TYR A 316 -7.17 -0.16 -0.61
C TYR A 316 -6.82 0.46 0.74
N PHE A 317 -7.52 0.06 1.80
CA PHE A 317 -7.21 0.54 3.14
C PHE A 317 -5.78 0.20 3.53
N TYR A 318 -5.38 -1.06 3.32
CA TYR A 318 -4.06 -1.53 3.67
C TYR A 318 -2.94 -0.82 2.88
N MET A 319 -3.22 -0.25 1.70
CA MET A 319 -2.23 0.58 1.02
C MET A 319 -1.78 1.78 1.85
N THR A 320 -2.64 2.30 2.75
CA THR A 320 -2.29 3.41 3.66
C THR A 320 -1.61 2.94 4.95
N ALA A 321 -1.32 1.64 5.10
CA ALA A 321 -0.68 1.08 6.30
C ALA A 321 0.60 1.83 6.75
N PRO A 322 1.53 2.26 5.86
CA PRO A 322 2.69 3.04 6.29
C PRO A 322 2.33 4.35 7.01
N ILE A 323 1.24 5.01 6.60
CA ILE A 323 0.75 6.25 7.20
C ILE A 323 0.14 5.96 8.58
N ILE A 324 -0.72 4.94 8.66
CA ILE A 324 -1.38 4.55 9.92
C ILE A 324 -0.35 4.06 10.93
N ILE A 325 0.65 3.28 10.53
CA ILE A 325 1.73 2.82 11.42
C ILE A 325 2.55 4.01 11.93
N TYR A 326 2.82 5.01 11.11
CA TYR A 326 3.43 6.25 11.57
C TYR A 326 2.56 6.96 12.63
N PHE A 327 1.24 7.05 12.44
CA PHE A 327 0.36 7.64 13.44
C PHE A 327 0.30 6.84 14.74
N ILE A 328 0.29 5.50 14.67
CA ILE A 328 0.44 4.63 15.85
C ILE A 328 1.76 4.94 16.56
N ALA A 329 2.86 5.02 15.83
CA ALA A 329 4.18 5.30 16.39
C ALA A 329 4.22 6.67 17.11
N VAL A 330 3.65 7.72 16.50
CA VAL A 330 3.53 9.06 17.11
C VAL A 330 2.78 9.02 18.43
N GLU A 331 1.69 8.26 18.53
CA GLU A 331 0.88 8.19 19.74
C GLU A 331 1.47 7.26 20.83
N ALA A 332 2.09 6.15 20.41
CA ALA A 332 2.57 5.09 21.30
C ALA A 332 3.94 5.41 21.90
N TRP A 333 4.84 6.04 21.14
CA TRP A 333 6.21 6.31 21.60
C TRP A 333 6.29 7.12 22.90
N PRO A 334 5.51 8.22 23.08
CA PRO A 334 5.50 8.97 24.34
C PRO A 334 5.05 8.15 25.56
N LEU A 335 4.23 7.11 25.36
CA LEU A 335 3.77 6.24 26.46
C LEU A 335 4.90 5.37 27.00
N LEU A 336 5.84 4.99 26.14
CA LEU A 336 7.00 4.18 26.53
C LEU A 336 8.07 5.01 27.21
N GLN A 337 8.26 6.27 26.80
CA GLN A 337 9.21 7.19 27.44
C GLN A 337 8.79 7.56 28.87
N LYS A 338 7.48 7.71 29.14
CA LYS A 338 7.02 8.07 30.48
C LYS A 338 7.35 7.02 31.54
N LYS A 339 7.39 5.74 31.16
CA LYS A 339 7.72 4.63 32.08
C LYS A 339 9.22 4.55 32.43
N SER A 340 10.11 5.05 31.59
CA SER A 340 11.56 5.02 31.88
C SER A 340 12.01 6.07 32.89
N ASN A 341 11.20 7.10 33.13
CA ASN A 341 11.54 8.20 34.05
C ASN A 341 10.92 8.04 35.46
N THR A 342 10.21 6.94 35.71
CA THR A 342 9.58 6.61 37.01
C THR A 342 10.22 5.42 37.71
N ASN A 343 11.30 4.90 37.14
CA ASN A 343 12.23 3.94 37.77
C ASN A 343 13.57 4.64 37.94
#